data_AF-A0AA38Y6K0-F1
#
_entry.id   AF-A0AA38Y6K0-F1
#
_cell.length_a   1.000
_cell.length_b   1.000
_cell.length_c   1.000
_cell.angle_alpha   90.00
_cell.angle_beta   90.00
_cell.angle_gamma   90.00
#
_symmetry.space_group_name_H-M   'P 1'
#
loop_
_entity.id
_entity.type
_entity.pdbx_description
1 polymer ?
#
loop_
_entity_poly.entity_id
_entity_poly.type
_entity_poly.pdbx_seq_one_letter_code
_entity_poly.pdbx_strand_id
1 'polypeptide(L)'
;MSVGGAAKHIFWCAAVANEPMTPSAALVVGLFNLACDTLNTLAFDLCAENPTYYHFPSRSVYVGGAMYAVGVACETVCEVQRKRFNDDPRNRGKVYSGGLFGVVRHPPYAAFTLWQTGYALMPGIW
;
A
#
# COMPACT_ATOMS: atom_id res chain seq x y z
N MET A 1 8.14 -8.22 -0.93
CA MET A 1 7.34 -6.99 -0.73
C MET A 1 5.89 -7.19 -1.18
N SER A 2 5.64 -7.87 -2.29
CA SER A 2 4.32 -8.37 -2.71
C SER A 2 3.51 -9.07 -1.59
N VAL A 3 4.16 -9.91 -0.78
CA VAL A 3 3.53 -10.58 0.38
C VAL A 3 2.95 -9.58 1.41
N GLY A 4 3.66 -8.48 1.69
CA GLY A 4 3.19 -7.47 2.65
C GLY A 4 2.02 -6.66 2.10
N GLY A 5 2.04 -6.34 0.81
CA GLY A 5 0.91 -5.70 0.12
C GLY A 5 -0.32 -6.60 0.10
N ALA A 6 -0.13 -7.88 -0.22
CA ALA A 6 -1.18 -8.89 -0.19
C ALA A 6 -1.76 -9.06 1.22
N ALA A 7 -0.92 -9.17 2.25
CA ALA A 7 -1.36 -9.26 3.64
C ALA A 7 -2.18 -8.03 4.06
N LYS A 8 -1.78 -6.82 3.63
CA LYS A 8 -2.55 -5.59 3.86
C LYS A 8 -3.90 -5.62 3.14
N HIS A 9 -3.95 -6.03 1.88
CA HIS A 9 -5.21 -6.14 1.13
C HIS A 9 -6.16 -7.18 1.75
N ILE A 10 -5.63 -8.32 2.23
CA ILE A 10 -6.40 -9.33 2.96
C ILE A 10 -6.94 -8.73 4.27
N PHE A 11 -6.09 -8.04 5.04
CA PHE A 11 -6.49 -7.36 6.26
C PHE A 11 -7.60 -6.33 5.99
N TRP A 12 -7.50 -5.58 4.90
CA TRP A 12 -8.52 -4.62 4.52
C TRP A 12 -9.87 -5.28 4.21
N CYS A 13 -9.87 -6.32 3.38
CA CYS A 13 -11.07 -7.09 3.04
C CYS A 13 -11.71 -7.74 4.28
N ALA A 14 -10.90 -8.28 5.19
CA ALA A 14 -11.39 -9.03 6.35
C ALA A 14 -11.84 -8.13 7.50
N ALA A 15 -11.12 -7.04 7.77
CA ALA A 15 -11.24 -6.29 9.01
C ALA A 15 -11.69 -4.83 8.82
N VAL A 16 -11.63 -4.25 7.62
CA VAL A 16 -11.87 -2.80 7.42
C VAL A 16 -13.02 -2.53 6.44
N ALA A 17 -13.21 -3.37 5.43
CA ALA A 17 -14.21 -3.17 4.39
C ALA A 17 -15.64 -3.15 4.98
N ASN A 18 -16.29 -1.99 4.89
CA ASN A 18 -17.68 -1.79 5.33
C ASN A 18 -18.64 -1.63 4.12
N GLU A 19 -18.10 -1.63 2.90
CA GLU A 19 -18.87 -1.46 1.66
C GLU A 19 -18.77 -2.74 0.81
N PRO A 20 -19.89 -3.21 0.24
CA PRO A 20 -19.86 -4.38 -0.63
C PRO A 20 -19.12 -4.05 -1.92
N MET A 21 -17.99 -4.71 -2.16
CA MET A 21 -17.31 -4.66 -3.45
C MET A 21 -18.00 -5.59 -4.46
N THR A 22 -18.26 -5.07 -5.66
CA THR A 22 -18.78 -5.88 -6.77
C THR A 22 -17.72 -6.91 -7.19
N PRO A 23 -18.08 -8.20 -7.40
CA PRO A 23 -17.12 -9.24 -7.76
C PRO A 23 -16.32 -8.94 -9.04
N SER A 24 -16.94 -8.29 -10.03
CA SER A 24 -16.26 -7.89 -11.27
C SER A 24 -15.17 -6.85 -11.03
N ALA A 25 -15.42 -5.85 -10.19
CA ALA A 25 -14.43 -4.85 -9.82
C ALA A 25 -13.26 -5.48 -9.05
N ALA A 26 -13.56 -6.41 -8.13
CA ALA A 26 -12.52 -7.13 -7.38
C ALA A 26 -11.61 -7.96 -8.30
N LEU A 27 -12.19 -8.65 -9.30
CA LEU A 27 -11.42 -9.40 -10.29
C LEU A 27 -10.48 -8.52 -11.11
N VAL A 28 -10.98 -7.39 -11.62
CA VAL A 28 -10.16 -6.45 -12.42
C VAL A 28 -9.00 -5.90 -11.59
N VAL A 29 -9.26 -5.46 -10.36
CA VAL A 29 -8.22 -4.94 -9.46
C VAL A 29 -7.22 -6.03 -9.08
N GLY A 30 -7.70 -7.25 -8.82
CA GLY A 30 -6.84 -8.38 -8.50
C GLY A 30 -5.90 -8.76 -9.64
N LEU A 31 -6.41 -8.85 -10.87
CA LEU A 31 -5.61 -9.14 -12.06
C LEU A 31 -4.60 -8.04 -12.37
N PHE A 32 -5.00 -6.78 -12.21
CA PHE A 32 -4.11 -5.63 -12.41
C PHE A 32 -2.94 -5.67 -11.41
N ASN A 33 -3.23 -5.83 -10.12
CA ASN A 33 -2.19 -5.92 -9.09
C ASN A 33 -1.29 -7.14 -9.30
N LEU A 34 -1.86 -8.29 -9.68
CA LEU A 34 -1.07 -9.49 -9.98
C LEU A 34 -0.06 -9.23 -11.09
N ALA A 35 -0.47 -8.59 -12.19
CA ALA A 35 0.41 -8.28 -13.30
C ALA A 35 1.52 -7.30 -12.87
N CYS A 36 1.16 -6.18 -12.23
CA CYS A 36 2.11 -5.16 -11.79
C CYS A 36 3.10 -5.69 -10.74
N ASP A 37 2.63 -6.43 -9.74
CA ASP A 37 3.47 -6.97 -8.67
C ASP A 37 4.43 -8.04 -9.21
N THR A 38 3.98 -8.85 -10.18
CA THR A 38 4.83 -9.86 -10.83
C THR A 38 5.92 -9.20 -11.65
N LEU A 39 5.57 -8.19 -12.47
CA LEU A 39 6.56 -7.45 -13.26
C LEU A 39 7.59 -6.75 -12.36
N ASN A 40 7.14 -6.16 -11.25
CA ASN A 40 8.02 -5.50 -10.30
C ASN A 40 8.97 -6.50 -9.61
N THR A 41 8.44 -7.64 -9.16
CA THR A 41 9.27 -8.70 -8.55
C THR A 41 10.32 -9.22 -9.53
N LEU A 42 9.91 -9.50 -10.77
CA LEU A 42 10.82 -9.96 -11.82
C LEU A 42 11.91 -8.91 -12.13
N ALA A 43 11.52 -7.64 -12.22
CA ALA A 43 12.46 -6.53 -12.41
C ALA A 43 13.48 -6.43 -11.27
N PHE A 44 13.03 -6.63 -10.03
CA PHE A 44 13.91 -6.65 -8.86
C PHE A 44 14.92 -7.80 -8.93
N ASP A 45 14.47 -9.01 -9.26
CA ASP A 45 15.33 -10.19 -9.37
C ASP A 45 16.37 -10.03 -10.50
N LEU A 46 15.95 -9.55 -11.67
CA LEU A 46 16.86 -9.27 -12.80
C LEU A 46 17.89 -8.18 -12.46
N CYS A 47 17.52 -7.18 -11.66
CA CYS A 47 18.48 -6.18 -11.20
C CYS A 47 19.45 -6.73 -10.14
N ALA A 48 18.98 -7.62 -9.27
CA ALA A 48 19.80 -8.24 -8.22
C ALA A 48 20.88 -9.18 -8.76
N GLU A 49 20.68 -9.77 -9.96
CA GLU A 49 21.70 -10.59 -10.64
C GLU A 49 22.89 -9.77 -11.18
N ASN A 50 22.81 -8.44 -11.21
CA ASN A 50 23.95 -7.61 -11.63
C ASN A 50 25.05 -7.59 -10.55
N PRO A 51 26.31 -7.89 -10.90
CA PRO A 51 27.42 -8.00 -9.94
C PRO A 51 27.74 -6.71 -9.17
N THR A 52 27.28 -5.54 -9.64
CA THR A 52 27.36 -4.26 -8.94
C THR A 52 26.41 -4.14 -7.73
N TYR A 53 25.34 -4.92 -7.67
CA TYR A 53 24.38 -4.94 -6.55
C TYR A 53 24.82 -5.84 -5.39
N TYR A 54 25.80 -6.73 -5.62
CA TYR A 54 26.21 -7.76 -4.65
C TYR A 54 26.99 -7.19 -3.46
N HIS A 55 27.67 -6.06 -3.62
CA HIS A 55 28.53 -5.49 -2.58
C HIS A 55 27.84 -4.39 -1.75
N PHE A 56 26.87 -3.66 -2.33
CA PHE A 56 26.08 -2.66 -1.62
C PHE A 56 24.68 -2.59 -2.23
N PRO A 57 23.60 -2.74 -1.42
CA PRO A 57 22.27 -2.41 -1.89
C PRO A 57 22.26 -0.96 -2.38
N SER A 58 21.77 -0.73 -3.60
CA SER A 58 21.69 0.63 -4.14
C SER A 58 20.85 1.51 -3.21
N ARG A 59 21.18 2.82 -3.15
CA ARG A 59 20.45 3.79 -2.30
C ARG A 59 18.94 3.76 -2.52
N SER A 60 18.48 3.35 -3.71
CA SER A 60 17.06 3.20 -4.06
C SER A 60 16.36 2.07 -3.30
N VAL A 61 17.05 1.00 -2.92
CA VAL A 61 16.46 -0.09 -2.11
C VAL A 61 16.10 0.42 -0.71
N TYR A 62 16.99 1.18 -0.07
CA TYR A 62 16.74 1.74 1.25
C TYR A 62 15.63 2.80 1.23
N VAL A 63 15.67 3.71 0.25
CA VAL A 63 14.64 4.75 0.10
C VAL A 63 13.29 4.12 -0.23
N GLY A 64 13.25 3.20 -1.20
CA GLY A 64 12.05 2.46 -1.57
C GLY A 64 11.47 1.65 -0.42
N GLY A 65 12.34 1.02 0.40
CA GLY A 65 11.94 0.24 1.57
C GLY A 65 11.35 1.10 2.68
N ALA A 66 11.97 2.24 2.95
CA ALA A 66 11.43 3.21 3.89
C ALA A 66 10.07 3.75 3.43
N MET A 67 9.95 4.15 2.16
CA MET A 67 8.68 4.61 1.58
C MET A 67 7.60 3.54 1.65
N TYR A 68 7.94 2.29 1.35
CA TYR A 68 7.04 1.15 1.46
C TYR A 68 6.54 0.95 2.89
N ALA A 69 7.45 0.86 3.86
CA ALA A 69 7.09 0.63 5.26
C ALA A 69 6.24 1.78 5.83
N VAL A 70 6.63 3.03 5.56
CA VAL A 70 5.89 4.22 6.02
C VAL A 70 4.52 4.30 5.36
N GLY A 71 4.42 4.06 4.05
CA GLY A 71 3.15 4.11 3.34
C GLY A 71 2.17 3.03 3.83
N VAL A 72 2.61 1.78 3.97
CA VAL A 72 1.77 0.68 4.49
C VAL A 72 1.30 0.98 5.92
N ALA A 73 2.20 1.44 6.80
CA ALA A 73 1.85 1.78 8.18
C ALA A 73 0.85 2.95 8.23
N CYS A 74 1.11 4.01 7.47
CA CYS A 74 0.25 5.20 7.41
C CYS A 74 -1.15 4.86 6.91
N GLU A 75 -1.25 4.10 5.82
CA GLU A 75 -2.52 3.64 5.25
C GLU A 75 -3.32 2.83 6.27
N THR A 76 -2.66 1.84 6.89
CA THR A 76 -3.29 0.96 7.88
C THR A 76 -3.79 1.74 9.09
N VAL A 77 -2.99 2.67 9.62
CA VAL A 77 -3.37 3.49 10.78
C VAL A 77 -4.56 4.38 10.45
N CYS A 78 -4.57 5.04 9.29
CA CYS A 78 -5.67 5.89 8.86
C CYS A 78 -6.98 5.10 8.71
N GLU A 79 -6.91 3.92 8.13
CA GLU A 79 -8.06 3.06 7.92
C GLU A 79 -8.64 2.53 9.24
N VAL A 80 -7.77 2.11 10.17
CA VAL A 80 -8.18 1.66 11.51
C VAL A 80 -8.78 2.81 12.32
N GLN A 81 -8.19 4.01 12.26
CA GLN A 81 -8.74 5.20 12.92
C GLN A 81 -10.14 5.55 12.39
N ARG A 82 -10.31 5.57 11.07
CA ARG A 82 -11.60 5.83 10.41
C ARG A 82 -12.63 4.78 10.79
N LYS A 83 -12.25 3.49 10.81
CA LYS A 83 -13.15 2.40 11.21
C LYS A 83 -13.61 2.56 12.65
N ARG A 84 -12.69 2.76 13.59
CA ARG A 84 -13.02 2.96 15.01
C ARG A 84 -13.95 4.15 15.23
N PHE A 85 -13.78 5.22 14.47
CA PHE A 85 -14.68 6.39 14.55
C PHE A 85 -16.08 6.07 14.03
N ASN A 86 -16.18 5.36 12.90
CA ASN A 86 -17.46 4.99 12.28
C ASN A 86 -18.22 3.89 13.04
N ASP A 87 -17.51 3.01 13.75
CA ASP A 87 -18.10 1.95 14.57
C ASP A 87 -18.81 2.50 15.83
N ASP A 88 -18.47 3.73 16.27
CA ASP A 88 -19.16 4.38 17.38
C ASP A 88 -20.57 4.87 16.95
N PRO A 89 -21.66 4.35 17.55
CA PRO A 89 -23.02 4.76 17.22
C PRO A 89 -23.27 6.27 17.43
N ARG A 90 -22.48 6.96 18.26
CA ARG A 90 -22.55 8.41 18.51
C ARG A 90 -22.04 9.26 17.34
N ASN A 91 -21.29 8.64 16.43
CA ASN A 91 -20.66 9.28 15.27
C ASN A 91 -21.34 8.92 13.94
N ARG A 92 -22.49 8.22 13.97
CA ARG A 92 -23.26 7.94 12.76
C ARG A 92 -23.59 9.23 12.00
N GLY A 93 -23.25 9.23 10.71
CA GLY A 93 -23.47 10.38 9.81
C GLY A 93 -22.46 11.52 9.93
N LYS A 94 -21.46 11.43 10.82
CA LYS A 94 -20.38 12.41 10.93
C LYS A 94 -19.17 11.96 10.11
N VAL A 95 -18.48 12.91 9.50
CA VAL A 95 -17.24 12.65 8.76
C VAL A 95 -16.07 12.69 9.73
N TYR A 96 -15.18 11.70 9.65
CA TYR A 96 -13.94 11.69 10.42
C TYR A 96 -12.97 12.77 9.89
N SER A 97 -12.64 13.75 10.73
CA SER A 97 -11.69 14.84 10.42
C SER A 97 -10.41 14.81 11.28
N GLY A 98 -10.22 13.74 12.06
CA GLY A 98 -9.06 13.58 12.95
C GLY A 98 -7.81 13.05 12.25
N GLY A 99 -6.66 13.27 12.87
CA GLY A 99 -5.38 12.73 12.38
C GLY A 99 -5.03 13.24 10.98
N LEU A 100 -4.62 12.34 10.09
CA LEU A 100 -4.26 12.69 8.71
C LEU A 100 -5.45 13.18 7.87
N PHE A 101 -6.69 12.86 8.26
CA PHE A 101 -7.89 13.36 7.57
C PHE A 101 -8.12 14.86 7.76
N GLY A 102 -7.43 15.49 8.72
CA GLY A 102 -7.41 16.95 8.88
C GLY A 102 -6.50 17.68 7.88
N VAL A 103 -5.56 16.96 7.25
CA VAL A 103 -4.59 17.53 6.30
C VAL A 103 -4.94 17.18 4.86
N VAL A 104 -5.33 15.93 4.61
CA VAL A 104 -5.61 15.41 3.28
C VAL A 104 -7.03 14.84 3.24
N ARG A 105 -7.78 15.11 2.17
CA ARG A 105 -9.14 14.55 1.97
C ARG A 105 -9.14 13.02 1.90
N HIS A 106 -8.08 12.44 1.33
CA HIS A 106 -7.93 11.01 1.09
C HIS A 106 -6.56 10.47 1.53
N PRO A 107 -6.25 10.43 2.83
CA PRO A 107 -4.97 9.94 3.33
C PRO A 107 -4.62 8.50 2.93
N PRO A 108 -5.57 7.52 2.93
CA PRO A 108 -5.27 6.15 2.50
C PRO A 108 -4.76 6.07 1.06
N TYR A 109 -5.30 6.89 0.16
CA TYR A 109 -4.86 6.92 -1.24
C TYR A 109 -3.47 7.55 -1.39
N ALA A 110 -3.16 8.60 -0.64
CA ALA A 110 -1.83 9.20 -0.63
C ALA A 110 -0.78 8.24 -0.05
N ALA A 111 -1.14 7.49 0.98
CA ALA A 111 -0.29 6.46 1.55
C ALA A 111 -0.11 5.29 0.57
N PHE A 112 -1.18 4.90 -0.15
CA PHE A 112 -1.15 3.87 -1.19
C PHE A 112 -0.17 4.22 -2.32
N THR A 113 -0.26 5.43 -2.86
CA THR A 113 0.68 5.88 -3.89
C THR A 113 2.12 5.95 -3.37
N LEU A 114 2.31 6.30 -2.09
CA LEU A 114 3.63 6.34 -1.47
C LEU A 114 4.29 4.96 -1.38
N TRP A 115 3.59 3.92 -0.92
CA TRP A 115 4.21 2.60 -0.83
C TRP A 115 4.35 1.92 -2.19
N GLN A 116 3.44 2.19 -3.14
CA GLN A 116 3.55 1.72 -4.52
C GLN A 116 4.74 2.35 -5.26
N THR A 117 4.96 3.66 -5.09
CA THR A 117 6.16 4.32 -5.64
C THR A 117 7.43 3.83 -4.97
N GLY A 118 7.43 3.59 -3.66
CA GLY A 118 8.54 2.95 -2.96
C GLY A 118 8.86 1.56 -3.51
N TYR A 119 7.83 0.78 -3.81
CA TYR A 119 7.97 -0.55 -4.41
C TYR A 119 8.52 -0.49 -5.85
N ALA A 120 8.05 0.45 -6.66
CA ALA A 120 8.57 0.69 -8.02
C ALA A 120 10.01 1.22 -8.05
N LEU A 121 10.43 1.93 -7.02
CA LEU A 121 11.77 2.52 -6.95
C LEU A 121 12.87 1.51 -6.62
N MET A 122 12.53 0.40 -5.93
CA MET A 122 13.51 -0.56 -5.45
C MET A 122 14.37 -1.23 -6.53
N PRO A 123 13.81 -1.68 -7.68
CA PRO A 123 14.62 -2.23 -8.78
C PRO A 123 15.62 -1.21 -9.36
N GLY A 124 15.38 0.10 -9.16
CA GLY A 124 16.27 1.15 -9.64
C GLY A 124 16.30 1.30 -11.16
N ILE A 125 15.33 0.71 -11.86
CA ILE A 125 15.13 0.85 -13.31
C ILE A 125 14.40 2.19 -13.52
N TRP A 126 15.09 3.15 -14.14
CA TRP A 126 14.55 4.45 -14.55
C TRP A 126 14.44 4.53 -16.07
#